data_AF-A0A951HFJ9-F1
#
_entry.id   AF-A0A951HFJ9-F1
#
_cell.length_a   1.000
_cell.length_b   1.000
_cell.length_c   1.000
_cell.angle_alpha   90.00
_cell.angle_beta   90.00
_cell.angle_gamma   90.00
#
_symmetry.space_group_name_H-M   'P 1'
#
loop_
_entity.id
_entity.type
_entity.pdbx_description
1 polymer ?
#
loop_
_entity_poly.entity_id
_entity_poly.type
_entity_poly.pdbx_seq_one_letter_code
_entity_poly.pdbx_strand_id
1 'polypeptide(L)'
;SNSPVSGIGILSVVASSLIKNALFGRDTPPGTSHALIAYALIVTGIVFGVATISNDNLQDLKTGQLVGATPWRQQVALIIGVVFGSLVVPPVLDLLYAAFGFAGMPGAGPNALAAPQAALISALAQGVLGGNLNWTMIGWGAAAGVALVILDETMGKLKLLRLPPLGVGIGIYLPMAVILPTVLGSIIGLFYDRWAARRAKPEFAHRMGVLTATGLIVGESLWGVAFAGIVAGASSDAPLDVTGYLGLGAGYAPVALVAGLVLFLGATWLLYGWTMRAVRATR
;
A
#
# COMPACT_ATOMS: atom_id res chain seq x y z
N SER A 1 4.32 12.06 -0.30
CA SER A 1 5.49 11.54 0.43
C SER A 1 6.58 11.26 -0.59
N ASN A 2 7.75 11.90 -0.47
CA ASN A 2 8.94 11.60 -1.28
C ASN A 2 9.86 10.58 -0.59
N SER A 3 9.30 9.75 0.30
CA SER A 3 10.10 8.80 1.06
C SER A 3 10.48 7.58 0.21
N PRO A 4 11.77 7.22 0.09
CA PRO A 4 12.24 6.11 -0.73
C PRO A 4 12.07 4.74 -0.04
N VAL A 5 11.07 4.58 0.84
CA VAL A 5 10.87 3.40 1.69
C VAL A 5 10.84 2.10 0.87
N SER A 6 10.14 2.06 -0.26
CA SER A 6 10.13 0.86 -1.11
C SER A 6 11.52 0.48 -1.63
N GLY A 7 12.34 1.45 -2.04
CA GLY A 7 13.72 1.24 -2.49
C GLY A 7 14.63 0.77 -1.35
N ILE A 8 14.48 1.35 -0.15
CA ILE A 8 15.24 0.92 1.04
C ILE A 8 14.95 -0.55 1.36
N GLY A 9 13.70 -1.01 1.28
CA GLY A 9 13.34 -2.41 1.53
C GLY A 9 14.01 -3.39 0.56
N ILE A 10 14.00 -3.06 -0.74
CA ILE A 10 14.65 -3.86 -1.79
C ILE A 10 16.16 -3.92 -1.58
N LEU A 11 16.80 -2.77 -1.36
CA LEU A 11 18.24 -2.72 -1.13
C LEU A 11 18.63 -3.48 0.14
N SER A 12 17.83 -3.35 1.21
CA SER A 12 18.08 -4.03 2.48
C SER A 12 18.03 -5.55 2.33
N VAL A 13 17.05 -6.09 1.59
CA VAL A 13 16.94 -7.55 1.39
C VAL A 13 18.05 -8.09 0.51
N VAL A 14 18.40 -7.38 -0.57
CA VAL A 14 19.49 -7.78 -1.47
C VAL A 14 20.82 -7.71 -0.73
N ALA A 15 21.10 -6.62 -0.02
CA ALA A 15 22.33 -6.45 0.75
C ALA A 15 22.46 -7.50 1.86
N SER A 16 21.42 -7.70 2.68
CA SER A 16 21.42 -8.69 3.77
C SER A 16 21.63 -10.10 3.23
N SER A 17 20.96 -10.43 2.11
CA SER A 17 21.09 -11.74 1.46
C SER A 17 22.48 -11.96 0.85
N LEU A 18 23.07 -10.93 0.24
CA LEU A 18 24.44 -10.98 -0.32
C LEU A 18 25.50 -11.09 0.78
N ILE A 19 25.37 -10.33 1.86
CA ILE A 19 26.27 -10.40 3.02
C ILE A 19 26.21 -11.79 3.65
N LYS A 20 25.00 -12.32 3.88
CA LYS A 20 24.83 -13.72 4.33
C LYS A 20 25.54 -14.68 3.37
N ASN A 21 25.29 -14.55 2.07
CA ASN A 21 25.87 -15.44 1.07
C ASN A 21 27.41 -15.39 1.06
N ALA A 22 28.00 -14.21 1.26
CA ALA A 22 29.44 -14.02 1.36
C ALA A 22 30.06 -14.68 2.62
N LEU A 23 29.33 -14.67 3.75
CA LEU A 23 29.81 -15.21 5.02
C LEU A 23 29.63 -16.72 5.16
N PHE A 24 28.50 -17.26 4.68
CA PHE A 24 28.09 -18.65 4.94
C PHE A 24 28.07 -19.54 3.69
N GLY A 25 28.27 -18.95 2.51
CA GLY A 25 28.18 -19.68 1.24
C GLY A 25 26.75 -20.11 0.88
N ARG A 26 26.66 -20.83 -0.25
CA ARG A 26 25.42 -21.38 -0.81
C ARG A 26 25.17 -22.82 -0.38
N ASP A 27 26.24 -23.58 -0.18
CA ASP A 27 26.19 -25.02 0.09
C ASP A 27 26.06 -25.30 1.59
N THR A 28 24.94 -24.84 2.17
CA THR A 28 24.56 -25.19 3.54
C THR A 28 23.56 -26.33 3.53
N PRO A 29 23.60 -27.28 4.50
CA PRO A 29 22.59 -28.33 4.61
C PRO A 29 21.16 -27.75 4.59
N PRO A 30 20.15 -28.45 4.06
CA PRO A 30 18.81 -27.89 3.82
C PRO A 30 18.19 -27.21 5.05
N GLY A 31 18.31 -27.83 6.24
CA GLY A 31 17.81 -27.25 7.50
C GLY A 31 18.51 -25.94 7.90
N THR A 32 19.82 -25.83 7.65
CA THR A 32 20.60 -24.61 7.89
C THR A 32 20.25 -23.51 6.88
N SER A 33 19.96 -23.87 5.63
CA SER A 33 19.58 -22.91 4.59
C SER A 33 18.28 -22.18 4.92
N HIS A 34 17.25 -22.91 5.36
CA HIS A 34 15.98 -22.30 5.79
C HIS A 34 16.15 -21.36 6.99
N ALA A 35 16.93 -21.78 7.99
CA ALA A 35 17.24 -20.94 9.15
C ALA A 35 17.97 -19.66 8.75
N LEU A 36 18.90 -19.74 7.79
CA LEU A 36 19.63 -18.57 7.31
C LEU A 36 18.78 -17.65 6.43
N ILE A 37 17.81 -18.17 5.66
CA ILE A 37 16.83 -17.37 4.93
C ILE A 37 15.94 -16.61 5.92
N ALA A 38 15.42 -17.30 6.94
CA ALA A 38 14.63 -16.68 7.99
C ALA A 38 15.43 -15.59 8.73
N TYR A 39 16.69 -15.88 9.09
CA TYR A 39 17.59 -14.91 9.69
C TYR A 39 17.79 -13.67 8.80
N ALA A 40 18.07 -13.86 7.50
CA ALA A 40 18.27 -12.75 6.57
C ALA A 40 17.00 -11.89 6.42
N LEU A 41 15.81 -12.51 6.40
CA LEU A 41 14.54 -11.81 6.37
C LEU A 41 14.26 -11.03 7.67
N ILE A 42 14.57 -11.61 8.83
CA ILE A 42 14.44 -10.92 10.13
C ILE A 42 15.38 -9.71 10.20
N VAL A 43 16.66 -9.89 9.83
CA VAL A 43 17.63 -8.79 9.76
C VAL A 43 17.17 -7.70 8.80
N THR A 44 16.69 -8.10 7.62
CA THR A 44 16.09 -7.17 6.64
C THR A 44 14.93 -6.40 7.26
N GLY A 45 14.02 -7.07 7.97
CA GLY A 45 12.90 -6.45 8.65
C GLY A 45 13.33 -5.41 9.69
N ILE A 46 14.35 -5.73 10.50
CA ILE A 46 14.91 -4.79 11.50
C ILE A 46 15.53 -3.58 10.80
N VAL A 47 16.42 -3.78 9.83
CA VAL A 47 17.08 -2.69 9.09
C VAL A 47 16.05 -1.81 8.39
N PHE A 48 15.08 -2.45 7.74
CA PHE A 48 14.00 -1.75 7.04
C PHE A 48 13.12 -0.95 8.01
N GLY A 49 12.78 -1.53 9.16
CA GLY A 49 12.04 -0.86 10.22
C GLY A 49 12.79 0.36 10.77
N VAL A 50 14.06 0.21 11.13
CA VAL A 50 14.90 1.31 11.62
C VAL A 50 15.00 2.43 10.58
N ALA A 51 15.26 2.08 9.31
CA ALA A 51 15.39 3.08 8.25
C ALA A 51 14.06 3.83 7.99
N THR A 52 12.94 3.10 8.01
CA THR A 52 11.61 3.69 7.79
C THR A 52 11.21 4.61 8.95
N ILE A 53 11.33 4.15 10.20
CA ILE A 53 11.00 4.95 11.38
C ILE A 53 11.95 6.16 11.50
N SER A 54 13.23 6.01 11.17
CA SER A 54 14.17 7.13 11.16
C SER A 54 13.80 8.18 10.11
N ASN A 55 13.42 7.74 8.90
CA ASN A 55 12.93 8.64 7.86
C ASN A 55 11.67 9.39 8.31
N ASP A 56 10.68 8.67 8.84
CA ASP A 56 9.40 9.26 9.24
C ASP A 56 9.60 10.24 10.41
N ASN A 57 10.45 9.89 11.38
CA ASN A 57 10.79 10.79 12.48
C ASN A 57 11.47 12.08 11.98
N LEU A 58 12.39 12.02 11.00
CA LEU A 58 12.99 13.22 10.41
C LEU A 58 11.95 14.11 9.69
N GLN A 59 11.01 13.51 8.98
CA GLN A 59 9.94 14.23 8.28
C GLN A 59 8.94 14.85 9.26
N ASP A 60 8.57 14.10 10.29
CA ASP A 60 7.67 14.56 11.32
C ASP A 60 8.33 15.68 12.12
N LEU A 61 9.60 15.55 12.53
CA LEU A 61 10.30 16.61 13.27
C LEU A 61 10.38 17.90 12.44
N LYS A 62 10.54 17.78 11.11
CA LYS A 62 10.52 18.94 10.22
C LYS A 62 9.14 19.58 10.16
N THR A 63 8.09 18.78 9.97
CA THR A 63 6.70 19.27 9.99
C THR A 63 6.36 19.91 11.33
N GLY A 64 6.72 19.25 12.43
CA GLY A 64 6.55 19.72 13.80
C GLY A 64 7.21 21.07 14.04
N GLN A 65 8.45 21.24 13.58
CA GLN A 65 9.14 22.53 13.61
C GLN A 65 8.36 23.62 12.85
N LEU A 66 7.85 23.32 11.66
CA LEU A 66 7.15 24.28 10.80
C LEU A 66 5.81 24.74 11.39
N VAL A 67 5.13 23.89 12.17
CA VAL A 67 3.85 24.21 12.82
C VAL A 67 3.99 24.61 14.30
N GLY A 68 5.22 24.77 14.79
CA GLY A 68 5.51 25.19 16.16
C GLY A 68 5.25 24.13 17.24
N ALA A 69 5.30 22.84 16.88
CA ALA A 69 5.13 21.74 17.83
C ALA A 69 6.34 21.58 18.77
N THR A 70 6.10 21.13 20.01
CA THR A 70 7.17 20.85 20.99
C THR A 70 7.83 19.49 20.69
N PRO A 71 9.14 19.42 20.39
CA PRO A 71 9.80 18.18 19.92
C PRO A 71 9.66 16.99 20.88
N TRP A 72 9.77 17.21 22.20
CA TRP A 72 9.63 16.16 23.20
C TRP A 72 8.24 15.49 23.16
N ARG A 73 7.16 16.28 23.04
CA ARG A 73 5.79 15.75 22.99
C ARG A 73 5.58 14.89 21.75
N GLN A 74 6.20 15.29 20.64
CA GLN A 74 6.14 14.56 19.39
C GLN A 74 6.87 13.22 19.47
N GLN A 75 8.07 13.18 20.06
CA GLN A 75 8.80 11.92 20.26
C GLN A 75 8.02 10.95 21.16
N VAL A 76 7.39 11.44 22.23
CA VAL A 76 6.53 10.62 23.09
C VAL A 76 5.34 10.07 22.28
N ALA A 77 4.68 10.88 21.45
CA ALA A 77 3.59 10.44 20.60
C ALA A 77 4.04 9.37 19.59
N LEU A 78 5.23 9.50 19.00
CA LEU A 78 5.80 8.52 18.07
C LEU A 78 6.11 7.20 18.76
N ILE A 79 6.70 7.22 19.97
CA ILE A 79 6.97 6.01 20.76
C ILE A 79 5.66 5.29 21.08
N ILE A 80 4.65 6.03 21.54
CA ILE A 80 3.32 5.48 21.78
C ILE A 80 2.76 4.85 20.50
N GLY A 81 2.82 5.57 19.37
CA GLY A 81 2.36 5.08 18.07
C GLY A 81 3.04 3.77 17.63
N VAL A 82 4.36 3.65 17.82
CA VAL A 82 5.11 2.43 17.50
C VAL A 82 4.70 1.27 18.41
N VAL A 83 4.53 1.50 19.71
CA VAL A 83 4.08 0.47 20.67
C VAL A 83 2.67 -0.01 20.35
N PHE A 84 1.73 0.90 20.11
CA PHE A 84 0.38 0.51 19.72
C PHE A 84 0.36 -0.19 18.35
N GLY A 85 1.12 0.33 17.38
CA GLY A 85 1.23 -0.26 16.05
C GLY A 85 1.79 -1.69 16.09
N SER A 86 2.85 -1.94 16.88
CA SER A 86 3.44 -3.27 17.00
C SER A 86 2.55 -4.27 17.75
N LEU A 87 1.67 -3.81 18.63
CA LEU A 87 0.69 -4.66 19.31
C LEU A 87 -0.55 -4.95 18.46
N VAL A 88 -0.99 -4.01 17.62
CA VAL A 88 -2.24 -4.13 16.86
C VAL A 88 -2.03 -4.74 15.47
N VAL A 89 -0.97 -4.37 14.77
CA VAL A 89 -0.77 -4.78 13.37
C VAL A 89 -0.57 -6.30 13.20
N PRO A 90 0.28 -6.99 13.99
CA PRO A 90 0.48 -8.44 13.80
C PRO A 90 -0.80 -9.27 14.00
N PRO A 91 -1.61 -9.08 15.07
CA PRO A 91 -2.88 -9.81 15.20
C PRO A 91 -3.87 -9.53 14.07
N VAL A 92 -3.89 -8.30 13.55
CA VAL A 92 -4.72 -7.95 12.38
C VAL A 92 -4.22 -8.66 11.13
N LEU A 93 -2.91 -8.75 10.92
CA LEU A 93 -2.33 -9.51 9.82
C LEU A 93 -2.62 -11.01 9.93
N ASP A 94 -2.56 -11.58 11.14
CA ASP A 94 -2.93 -12.99 11.39
C ASP A 94 -4.41 -13.23 11.08
N LEU A 95 -5.28 -12.31 11.49
CA LEU A 95 -6.71 -12.37 11.17
C LEU A 95 -6.95 -12.33 9.66
N LEU A 96 -6.30 -11.41 8.95
CA LEU A 96 -6.39 -11.29 7.49
C LEU A 96 -5.85 -12.55 6.79
N TYR A 97 -4.74 -13.11 7.29
CA TYR A 97 -4.17 -14.35 6.78
C TYR A 97 -5.13 -15.53 6.98
N ALA A 98 -5.74 -15.66 8.15
CA ALA A 98 -6.70 -16.71 8.45
C ALA A 98 -7.98 -16.58 7.62
N ALA A 99 -8.46 -15.35 7.39
CA ALA A 99 -9.70 -15.09 6.66
C ALA A 99 -9.56 -15.22 5.13
N PHE A 100 -8.46 -14.75 4.56
CA PHE A 100 -8.31 -14.64 3.11
C PHE A 100 -7.03 -15.27 2.55
N GLY A 101 -5.99 -15.42 3.38
CA GLY A 101 -4.64 -15.74 2.92
C GLY A 101 -4.00 -14.60 2.12
N PHE A 102 -2.73 -14.76 1.76
CA PHE A 102 -2.02 -13.82 0.89
C PHE A 102 -1.60 -14.49 -0.42
N ALA A 103 -1.79 -13.79 -1.53
CA ALA A 103 -1.48 -14.26 -2.86
C ALA A 103 0.00 -14.67 -2.98
N GLY A 104 0.24 -15.85 -3.56
CA GLY A 104 1.59 -16.41 -3.72
C GLY A 104 2.09 -17.25 -2.55
N MET A 105 1.33 -17.38 -1.45
CA MET A 105 1.62 -18.36 -0.40
C MET A 105 0.95 -19.72 -0.64
N PRO A 106 1.52 -20.82 -0.12
CA PRO A 106 0.86 -22.12 -0.16
C PRO A 106 -0.52 -22.05 0.50
N GLY A 107 -1.55 -22.59 -0.16
CA GLY A 107 -2.93 -22.55 0.33
C GLY A 107 -3.69 -21.25 0.05
N ALA A 108 -3.12 -20.31 -0.72
CA ALA A 108 -3.84 -19.10 -1.13
C ALA A 108 -5.02 -19.44 -2.06
N GLY A 109 -6.23 -19.10 -1.61
CA GLY A 109 -7.46 -19.22 -2.41
C GLY A 109 -7.59 -18.13 -3.49
N PRO A 110 -8.64 -18.18 -4.31
CA PRO A 110 -8.89 -17.19 -5.36
C PRO A 110 -9.12 -15.76 -4.83
N ASN A 111 -9.52 -15.63 -3.55
CA ASN A 111 -9.77 -14.34 -2.88
C ASN A 111 -8.58 -13.86 -2.03
N ALA A 112 -7.40 -14.46 -2.21
CA ALA A 112 -6.24 -14.12 -1.39
C ALA A 112 -5.79 -12.67 -1.60
N LEU A 113 -5.38 -12.04 -0.49
CA LEU A 113 -4.97 -10.64 -0.48
C LEU A 113 -3.67 -10.45 -1.25
N ALA A 114 -3.65 -9.47 -2.15
CA ALA A 114 -2.45 -9.12 -2.88
C ALA A 114 -1.44 -8.42 -1.95
N ALA A 115 -0.31 -9.06 -1.68
CA ALA A 115 0.79 -8.50 -0.91
C ALA A 115 2.07 -8.36 -1.77
N PRO A 116 2.05 -7.52 -2.83
CA PRO A 116 3.14 -7.46 -3.81
C PRO A 116 4.47 -7.03 -3.18
N GLN A 117 4.48 -6.24 -2.08
CA GLN A 117 5.75 -5.80 -1.45
C GLN A 117 6.40 -6.97 -0.75
N ALA A 118 5.62 -7.70 0.04
CA ALA A 118 6.08 -8.88 0.75
C ALA A 118 6.53 -9.98 -0.22
N ALA A 119 5.75 -10.21 -1.29
CA ALA A 119 6.08 -11.18 -2.32
C ALA A 119 7.42 -10.84 -3.01
N LEU A 120 7.64 -9.58 -3.37
CA LEU A 120 8.89 -9.13 -3.98
C LEU A 120 10.09 -9.27 -3.03
N ILE A 121 9.95 -8.84 -1.77
CA ILE A 121 11.02 -8.98 -0.76
C ILE A 121 11.36 -10.45 -0.53
N SER A 122 10.35 -11.32 -0.40
CA SER A 122 10.54 -12.76 -0.22
C SER A 122 11.20 -13.39 -1.44
N ALA A 123 10.75 -13.06 -2.66
CA ALA A 123 11.32 -13.59 -3.89
C ALA A 123 12.79 -13.15 -4.09
N LEU A 124 13.14 -11.91 -3.74
CA LEU A 124 14.52 -11.45 -3.76
C LEU A 124 15.39 -12.18 -2.74
N ALA A 125 14.91 -12.34 -1.50
CA ALA A 125 15.65 -13.06 -0.46
C ALA A 125 15.91 -14.51 -0.87
N GLN A 126 14.86 -15.24 -1.25
CA GLN A 126 14.96 -16.62 -1.71
C GLN A 126 15.82 -16.71 -2.99
N GLY A 127 15.66 -15.75 -3.90
CA GLY A 127 16.41 -15.63 -5.14
C GLY A 127 17.92 -15.54 -4.92
N VAL A 128 18.36 -14.57 -4.12
CA VAL A 128 19.78 -14.33 -3.83
C VAL A 128 20.37 -15.52 -3.08
N LEU A 129 19.64 -16.06 -2.09
CA LEU A 129 20.12 -17.11 -1.20
C LEU A 129 20.12 -18.50 -1.83
N GLY A 130 19.13 -18.78 -2.68
CA GLY A 130 19.02 -20.01 -3.46
C GLY A 130 19.83 -20.00 -4.76
N GLY A 131 20.44 -18.87 -5.13
CA GLY A 131 21.28 -18.74 -6.32
C GLY A 131 20.51 -18.75 -7.65
N ASN A 132 19.18 -18.70 -7.63
CA ASN A 132 18.30 -18.72 -8.81
C ASN A 132 17.81 -17.32 -9.22
N LEU A 133 18.35 -16.25 -8.61
CA LEU A 133 17.98 -14.89 -9.00
C LEU A 133 18.44 -14.57 -10.42
N ASN A 134 17.52 -14.09 -11.24
CA ASN A 134 17.83 -13.64 -12.59
C ASN A 134 18.48 -12.24 -12.57
N TRP A 135 19.80 -12.22 -12.40
CA TRP A 135 20.60 -10.98 -12.39
C TRP A 135 20.48 -10.19 -13.69
N THR A 136 20.29 -10.86 -14.82
CA THR A 136 20.08 -10.21 -16.12
C THR A 136 18.79 -9.39 -16.12
N MET A 137 17.69 -9.92 -15.57
CA MET A 137 16.44 -9.17 -15.44
C MET A 137 16.55 -7.99 -14.48
N ILE A 138 17.29 -8.15 -13.37
CA ILE A 138 17.58 -7.03 -12.46
C ILE A 138 18.38 -5.94 -13.18
N GLY A 139 19.39 -6.34 -13.97
CA GLY A 139 20.17 -5.43 -14.79
C GLY A 139 19.31 -4.66 -15.80
N TRP A 140 18.40 -5.35 -16.51
CA TRP A 140 17.43 -4.71 -17.39
C TRP A 140 16.51 -3.73 -16.65
N GLY A 141 16.06 -4.09 -15.45
CA GLY A 141 15.26 -3.19 -14.60
C GLY A 141 16.04 -1.93 -14.18
N ALA A 142 17.31 -2.07 -13.79
CA ALA A 142 18.18 -0.96 -13.45
C ALA A 142 18.45 -0.05 -14.66
N ALA A 143 18.74 -0.64 -15.83
CA ALA A 143 18.93 0.10 -17.07
C ALA A 143 17.68 0.86 -17.50
N ALA A 144 16.50 0.23 -17.41
CA ALA A 144 15.21 0.88 -17.66
C ALA A 144 14.96 2.03 -16.67
N GLY A 145 15.29 1.85 -15.39
CA GLY A 145 15.21 2.91 -14.38
C GLY A 145 16.09 4.12 -14.71
N VAL A 146 17.35 3.89 -15.09
CA VAL A 146 18.26 4.95 -15.53
C VAL A 146 17.73 5.65 -16.79
N ALA A 147 17.25 4.89 -17.77
CA ALA A 147 16.67 5.44 -18.99
C ALA A 147 15.44 6.33 -18.69
N LEU A 148 14.57 5.91 -17.78
CA LEU A 148 13.41 6.70 -17.34
C LEU A 148 13.83 7.98 -16.62
N VAL A 149 14.87 7.95 -15.77
CA VAL A 149 15.40 9.15 -15.11
C VAL A 149 15.96 10.14 -16.14
N ILE A 150 16.73 9.65 -17.12
CA ILE A 150 17.25 10.48 -18.21
C ILE A 150 16.10 11.07 -19.03
N LEU A 151 15.07 10.28 -19.33
CA LEU A 151 13.89 10.73 -20.06
C LEU A 151 13.15 11.83 -19.28
N ASP A 152 12.88 11.64 -17.99
CA ASP A 152 12.19 12.64 -17.16
C ASP A 152 12.97 13.95 -17.07
N GLU A 153 14.28 13.87 -16.88
CA GLU A 153 15.15 15.04 -16.78
C GLU A 153 15.29 15.78 -18.12
N THR A 154 15.35 15.06 -19.23
CA THR A 154 15.37 15.67 -20.58
C THR A 154 14.02 16.30 -20.93
N MET A 155 12.89 15.66 -20.59
CA MET A 155 11.55 16.25 -20.75
C MET A 155 11.38 17.51 -19.91
N GLY A 156 11.89 17.51 -18.66
CA GLY A 156 11.94 18.71 -17.81
C GLY A 156 12.72 19.86 -18.43
N LYS A 157 13.90 19.58 -19.00
CA LYS A 157 14.71 20.59 -19.71
C LYS A 157 14.02 21.13 -20.95
N LEU A 158 13.29 20.30 -21.67
CA LEU A 158 12.51 20.66 -22.86
C LEU A 158 11.17 21.34 -22.54
N LYS A 159 10.85 21.59 -21.26
CA LYS A 159 9.56 22.12 -20.78
C LYS A 159 8.35 21.29 -21.26
N LEU A 160 8.56 20.00 -21.51
CA LEU A 160 7.50 19.04 -21.80
C LEU A 160 6.91 18.48 -20.49
N LEU A 161 5.84 17.71 -20.62
CA LEU A 161 5.23 17.00 -19.49
C LEU A 161 6.26 16.03 -18.88
N ARG A 162 6.51 16.16 -17.58
CA ARG A 162 7.42 15.26 -16.85
C ARG A 162 6.81 13.88 -16.67
N LEU A 163 7.65 12.86 -16.70
CA LEU A 163 7.28 11.47 -16.56
C LEU A 163 8.01 10.89 -15.34
N PRO A 164 7.49 11.15 -14.13
CA PRO A 164 8.22 10.84 -12.90
C PRO A 164 8.52 9.33 -12.83
N PRO A 165 9.80 8.92 -12.76
CA PRO A 165 10.19 7.51 -12.82
C PRO A 165 9.56 6.67 -11.70
N LEU A 166 9.34 7.27 -10.52
CA LEU A 166 8.65 6.63 -9.41
C LEU A 166 7.21 6.26 -9.76
N GLY A 167 6.49 7.11 -10.50
CA GLY A 167 5.12 6.84 -10.93
C GLY A 167 5.05 5.67 -11.91
N VAL A 168 6.01 5.61 -12.85
CA VAL A 168 6.15 4.50 -13.79
C VAL A 168 6.47 3.20 -13.05
N GLY A 169 7.42 3.25 -12.10
CA GLY A 169 7.79 2.11 -11.28
C GLY A 169 6.61 1.54 -10.49
N ILE A 170 5.81 2.41 -9.85
CA ILE A 170 4.59 2.01 -9.16
C ILE A 170 3.58 1.37 -10.14
N GLY A 171 3.44 1.91 -11.35
CA GLY A 171 2.54 1.37 -12.37
C GLY A 171 2.95 0.00 -12.91
N ILE A 172 4.26 -0.28 -13.05
CA ILE A 172 4.76 -1.62 -13.42
C ILE A 172 4.55 -2.63 -12.29
N TYR A 173 4.66 -2.13 -11.06
CA TYR A 173 4.70 -2.94 -9.86
C TYR A 173 3.30 -3.31 -9.30
N LEU A 174 2.32 -2.43 -9.41
CA LEU A 174 0.99 -2.65 -8.83
C LEU A 174 0.05 -3.44 -9.77
N PRO A 175 -0.85 -4.28 -9.23
CA PRO A 175 -1.87 -4.94 -10.03
C PRO A 175 -2.86 -3.94 -10.65
N MET A 176 -3.41 -4.27 -11.82
CA MET A 176 -4.44 -3.47 -12.49
C MET A 176 -5.68 -3.21 -11.62
N ALA A 177 -6.01 -4.14 -10.72
CA ALA A 177 -7.09 -4.00 -9.74
C ALA A 177 -6.89 -2.81 -8.79
N VAL A 178 -5.66 -2.37 -8.55
CA VAL A 178 -5.33 -1.19 -7.73
C VAL A 178 -5.14 0.06 -8.60
N ILE A 179 -4.51 -0.11 -9.77
CA ILE A 179 -4.21 1.00 -10.68
C ILE A 179 -5.50 1.64 -11.23
N LEU A 180 -6.46 0.84 -11.72
CA LEU A 180 -7.68 1.37 -12.35
C LEU A 180 -8.51 2.24 -11.40
N PRO A 181 -8.86 1.80 -10.16
CA PRO A 181 -9.54 2.66 -9.20
C PRO A 181 -8.77 3.93 -8.87
N THR A 182 -7.44 3.85 -8.75
CA THR A 182 -6.59 5.02 -8.48
C THR A 182 -6.67 6.04 -9.61
N VAL A 183 -6.62 5.59 -10.87
CA VAL A 183 -6.78 6.45 -12.05
C VAL A 183 -8.17 7.09 -12.07
N LEU A 184 -9.23 6.30 -11.87
CA LEU A 184 -10.60 6.83 -11.81
C LEU A 184 -10.76 7.86 -10.69
N GLY A 185 -10.23 7.56 -9.50
CA GLY A 185 -10.20 8.49 -8.36
C GLY A 185 -9.46 9.78 -8.69
N SER A 186 -8.33 9.72 -9.41
CA SER A 186 -7.58 10.90 -9.84
C SER A 186 -8.36 11.78 -10.82
N ILE A 187 -9.14 11.18 -11.73
CA ILE A 187 -10.02 11.89 -12.67
C ILE A 187 -11.15 12.58 -11.90
N ILE A 188 -11.79 11.88 -10.94
CA ILE A 188 -12.82 12.47 -10.06
C ILE A 188 -12.22 13.64 -9.26
N GLY A 189 -11.02 13.46 -8.70
CA GLY A 189 -10.26 14.49 -7.99
C GLY A 189 -10.02 15.73 -8.85
N LEU A 190 -9.63 15.56 -10.11
CA LEU A 190 -9.45 16.66 -11.05
C LEU A 190 -10.72 17.49 -11.24
N PHE A 191 -11.88 16.84 -11.35
CA PHE A 191 -13.17 17.54 -11.45
C PHE A 191 -13.53 18.26 -10.14
N TYR A 192 -13.31 17.62 -9.00
CA TYR A 192 -13.53 18.22 -7.69
C TYR A 192 -12.64 19.46 -7.47
N ASP A 193 -11.35 19.36 -7.80
CA ASP A 193 -10.39 20.46 -7.64
C ASP A 193 -10.72 21.65 -8.53
N ARG A 194 -11.13 21.40 -9.79
CA ARG A 194 -11.62 22.46 -10.68
C ARG A 194 -12.88 23.14 -10.14
N TRP A 195 -13.75 22.39 -9.48
CA TRP A 195 -14.94 22.93 -8.83
C TRP A 195 -14.59 23.72 -7.56
N ALA A 196 -13.62 23.24 -6.78
CA ALA A 196 -13.17 23.85 -5.52
C ALA A 196 -12.44 25.18 -5.76
N ALA A 197 -11.63 25.26 -6.81
CA ALA A 197 -10.93 26.48 -7.23
C ALA A 197 -11.88 27.66 -7.55
N ARG A 198 -13.14 27.38 -7.90
CA ARG A 198 -14.17 28.39 -8.20
C ARG A 198 -14.97 28.83 -6.96
N ARG A 199 -14.59 28.41 -5.75
CA ARG A 199 -15.30 28.72 -4.50
C ARG A 199 -14.69 29.92 -3.78
N ALA A 200 -15.46 30.54 -2.90
CA ALA A 200 -15.02 31.70 -2.12
C ALA A 200 -13.83 31.40 -1.20
N LYS A 201 -13.73 30.15 -0.70
CA LYS A 201 -12.62 29.65 0.14
C LYS A 201 -12.02 28.39 -0.50
N PRO A 202 -11.17 28.51 -1.54
CA PRO A 202 -10.64 27.36 -2.28
C PRO A 202 -9.87 26.37 -1.41
N GLU A 203 -8.98 26.86 -0.54
CA GLU A 203 -8.17 25.98 0.34
C GLU A 203 -9.03 25.12 1.27
N PHE A 204 -10.09 25.71 1.83
CA PHE A 204 -11.04 24.98 2.65
C PHE A 204 -11.78 23.90 1.84
N ALA A 205 -12.22 24.25 0.62
CA ALA A 205 -12.87 23.31 -0.28
C ALA A 205 -11.96 22.13 -0.66
N HIS A 206 -10.69 22.38 -0.96
CA HIS A 206 -9.71 21.32 -1.22
C HIS A 206 -9.49 20.44 0.01
N ARG A 207 -9.31 21.02 1.20
CA ARG A 207 -9.17 20.27 2.46
C ARG A 207 -10.37 19.35 2.73
N MET A 208 -11.58 19.81 2.47
CA MET A 208 -12.80 19.00 2.61
C MET A 208 -12.87 17.84 1.61
N GLY A 209 -12.38 18.05 0.39
CA GLY A 209 -12.25 16.98 -0.61
C GLY A 209 -11.26 15.91 -0.17
N VAL A 210 -10.07 16.34 0.28
CA VAL A 210 -9.04 15.44 0.81
C VAL A 210 -9.57 14.67 2.01
N LEU A 211 -10.25 15.33 2.96
CA LEU A 211 -10.84 14.68 4.13
C LEU A 211 -11.90 13.62 3.76
N THR A 212 -12.70 13.89 2.73
CA THR A 212 -13.70 12.91 2.24
C THR A 212 -13.01 11.69 1.64
N ALA A 213 -11.99 11.91 0.80
CA ALA A 213 -11.24 10.84 0.17
C ALA A 213 -10.46 10.00 1.20
N THR A 214 -9.78 10.63 2.16
CA THR A 214 -9.07 9.91 3.22
C THR A 214 -10.03 9.17 4.15
N GLY A 215 -11.21 9.74 4.42
CA GLY A 215 -12.28 9.06 5.14
C GLY A 215 -12.78 7.80 4.43
N LEU A 216 -12.91 7.82 3.11
CA LEU A 216 -13.27 6.64 2.32
C LEU A 216 -12.17 5.55 2.38
N ILE A 217 -10.90 5.94 2.30
CA ILE A 217 -9.76 5.00 2.41
C ILE A 217 -9.74 4.34 3.79
N VAL A 218 -9.80 5.13 4.87
CA VAL A 218 -9.79 4.61 6.24
C VAL A 218 -11.04 3.78 6.52
N GLY A 219 -12.20 4.21 6.04
CA GLY A 219 -13.47 3.49 6.21
C GLY A 219 -13.45 2.12 5.54
N GLU A 220 -12.92 2.03 4.32
CA GLU A 220 -12.72 0.75 3.62
C GLU A 220 -11.80 -0.18 4.41
N SER A 221 -10.65 0.31 4.89
CA SER A 221 -9.70 -0.51 5.63
C SER A 221 -10.26 -1.00 6.97
N LEU A 222 -10.97 -0.14 7.71
CA LEU A 222 -11.63 -0.53 8.97
C LEU A 222 -12.73 -1.57 8.72
N TRP A 223 -13.55 -1.37 7.69
CA TRP A 223 -14.56 -2.34 7.31
C TRP A 223 -13.94 -3.67 6.86
N GLY A 224 -12.81 -3.63 6.13
CA GLY A 224 -12.08 -4.81 5.70
C GLY A 224 -11.61 -5.66 6.88
N VAL A 225 -11.06 -5.03 7.94
CA VAL A 225 -10.66 -5.74 9.16
C VAL A 225 -11.88 -6.31 9.90
N ALA A 226 -12.97 -5.53 10.01
CA ALA A 226 -14.20 -6.01 10.64
C ALA A 226 -14.80 -7.21 9.87
N PHE A 227 -14.84 -7.12 8.55
CA PHE A 227 -15.32 -8.18 7.67
C PHE A 227 -14.43 -9.43 7.74
N ALA A 228 -13.10 -9.28 7.81
CA ALA A 228 -12.18 -10.38 8.06
C ALA A 228 -12.50 -11.10 9.38
N GLY A 229 -12.83 -10.35 10.43
CA GLY A 229 -13.32 -10.88 11.71
C GLY A 229 -14.56 -11.75 11.56
N ILE A 230 -15.52 -11.31 10.75
CA ILE A 230 -16.76 -12.04 10.47
C ILE A 230 -16.46 -13.33 9.69
N VAL A 231 -15.64 -13.25 8.64
CA VAL A 231 -15.22 -14.40 7.81
C VAL A 231 -14.53 -15.47 8.66
N ALA A 232 -13.53 -15.05 9.46
CA ALA A 232 -12.80 -15.95 10.34
C ALA A 232 -13.72 -16.59 11.40
N GLY A 233 -14.64 -15.82 11.99
CA GLY A 233 -15.60 -16.34 12.98
C GLY A 233 -16.66 -17.28 12.40
N ALA A 234 -17.09 -17.05 11.16
CA ALA A 234 -18.10 -17.85 10.48
C ALA A 234 -17.54 -19.10 9.78
N SER A 235 -16.21 -19.21 9.64
CA SER A 235 -15.55 -20.28 8.85
C SER A 235 -16.13 -20.44 7.43
N SER A 236 -16.50 -19.31 6.83
CA SER A 236 -17.13 -19.25 5.51
C SER A 236 -16.58 -18.04 4.76
N ASP A 237 -16.22 -18.24 3.49
CA ASP A 237 -15.70 -17.19 2.60
C ASP A 237 -16.77 -16.14 2.23
N ALA A 238 -18.06 -16.47 2.42
CA ALA A 238 -19.19 -15.63 2.04
C ALA A 238 -20.25 -15.55 3.15
N PRO A 239 -19.89 -15.10 4.37
CA PRO A 239 -20.77 -15.17 5.53
C PRO A 239 -21.98 -14.22 5.43
N LEU A 240 -21.84 -13.18 4.61
CA LEU A 240 -22.85 -12.15 4.35
C LEU A 240 -23.50 -12.29 2.97
N ASP A 241 -23.46 -13.48 2.35
CA ASP A 241 -24.11 -13.69 1.05
C ASP A 241 -25.64 -13.67 1.17
N VAL A 242 -26.20 -12.49 0.93
CA VAL A 242 -27.65 -12.25 0.92
C VAL A 242 -28.36 -13.04 -0.19
N THR A 243 -27.67 -13.39 -1.28
CA THR A 243 -28.29 -14.16 -2.38
C THR A 243 -28.59 -15.59 -1.95
N GLY A 244 -27.67 -16.22 -1.21
CA GLY A 244 -27.90 -17.50 -0.55
C GLY A 244 -29.04 -17.46 0.47
N TYR A 245 -29.11 -16.43 1.32
CA TYR A 245 -30.20 -16.28 2.32
C TYR A 245 -31.59 -16.04 1.69
N LEU A 246 -31.64 -15.31 0.57
CA LEU A 246 -32.90 -15.04 -0.15
C LEU A 246 -33.29 -16.15 -1.13
N GLY A 247 -32.50 -17.24 -1.23
CA GLY A 247 -32.75 -18.34 -2.17
C GLY A 247 -32.59 -17.93 -3.64
N LEU A 248 -31.93 -16.80 -3.90
CA LEU A 248 -31.63 -16.31 -5.23
C LEU A 248 -30.41 -17.09 -5.73
N GLY A 249 -30.62 -18.07 -6.61
CA GLY A 249 -29.54 -18.95 -7.09
C GLY A 249 -28.35 -18.21 -7.74
N ALA A 250 -27.28 -18.95 -8.05
CA ALA A 250 -26.00 -18.42 -8.54
C ALA A 250 -26.09 -17.50 -9.79
N GLY A 251 -27.19 -17.56 -10.55
CA GLY A 251 -27.47 -16.64 -11.67
C GLY A 251 -27.66 -15.17 -11.28
N TYR A 252 -27.85 -14.85 -9.99
CA TYR A 252 -27.97 -13.48 -9.50
C TYR A 252 -26.65 -12.82 -9.13
N ALA A 253 -25.53 -13.55 -9.14
CA ALA A 253 -24.21 -12.99 -8.84
C ALA A 253 -23.82 -11.78 -9.72
N PRO A 254 -24.07 -11.78 -11.05
CA PRO A 254 -23.81 -10.60 -11.89
C PRO A 254 -24.69 -9.41 -11.51
N VAL A 255 -25.95 -9.66 -11.16
CA VAL A 255 -26.90 -8.60 -10.75
C VAL A 255 -26.47 -8.00 -9.41
N ALA A 256 -26.05 -8.83 -8.46
CA ALA A 256 -25.52 -8.38 -7.17
C ALA A 256 -24.26 -7.53 -7.34
N LEU A 257 -23.35 -7.91 -8.24
CA LEU A 257 -22.16 -7.13 -8.56
C LEU A 257 -22.50 -5.76 -9.15
N VAL A 258 -23.42 -5.71 -10.12
CA VAL A 258 -23.86 -4.44 -10.73
C VAL A 258 -24.58 -3.57 -9.69
N ALA A 259 -25.46 -4.15 -8.88
CA ALA A 259 -26.15 -3.43 -7.82
C ALA A 259 -25.16 -2.88 -6.77
N GLY A 260 -24.19 -3.69 -6.35
CA GLY A 260 -23.12 -3.26 -5.44
C GLY A 260 -22.28 -2.12 -6.01
N LEU A 261 -21.92 -2.18 -7.29
CA LEU A 261 -21.23 -1.09 -7.98
C LEU A 261 -22.07 0.19 -8.03
N VAL A 262 -23.36 0.08 -8.37
CA VAL A 262 -24.27 1.23 -8.39
C VAL A 262 -24.42 1.85 -7.01
N LEU A 263 -24.57 1.02 -5.96
CA LEU A 263 -24.63 1.48 -4.58
C LEU A 263 -23.34 2.19 -4.15
N PHE A 264 -22.18 1.61 -4.49
CA PHE A 264 -20.88 2.22 -4.19
C PHE A 264 -20.71 3.58 -4.88
N LEU A 265 -21.01 3.67 -6.18
CA LEU A 265 -20.96 4.92 -6.93
C LEU A 265 -21.97 5.95 -6.40
N GLY A 266 -23.18 5.50 -6.06
CA GLY A 266 -24.22 6.33 -5.46
C GLY A 266 -23.82 6.89 -4.09
N ALA A 267 -23.29 6.05 -3.21
CA ALA A 267 -22.78 6.46 -1.90
C ALA A 267 -21.62 7.45 -2.04
N THR A 268 -20.68 7.17 -2.94
CA THR A 268 -19.55 8.08 -3.23
C THR A 268 -20.06 9.43 -3.72
N TRP A 269 -21.02 9.43 -4.66
CA TRP A 269 -21.64 10.66 -5.16
C TRP A 269 -22.38 11.44 -4.08
N LEU A 270 -23.13 10.75 -3.20
CA LEU A 270 -23.83 11.37 -2.08
C LEU A 270 -22.86 12.01 -1.08
N LEU A 271 -21.77 11.32 -0.74
CA LEU A 271 -20.73 11.82 0.15
C LEU A 271 -20.06 13.07 -0.43
N TYR A 272 -19.60 13.02 -1.68
CA TYR A 272 -19.05 14.22 -2.34
C TYR A 272 -20.09 15.33 -2.48
N GLY A 273 -21.35 15.00 -2.76
CA GLY A 273 -22.46 15.97 -2.81
C GLY A 273 -22.75 16.59 -1.45
N TRP A 274 -22.58 15.85 -0.35
CA TRP A 274 -22.68 16.35 1.01
C TRP A 274 -21.49 17.25 1.36
N THR A 275 -20.27 16.84 1.03
CA THR A 275 -19.05 17.66 1.19
C THR A 275 -19.17 18.99 0.44
N MET A 276 -19.63 18.96 -0.82
CA MET A 276 -19.86 20.15 -1.62
C MET A 276 -20.93 21.07 -1.01
N ARG A 277 -21.97 20.51 -0.38
CA ARG A 277 -22.99 21.28 0.33
C ARG A 277 -22.43 21.94 1.59
N ALA A 278 -21.64 21.22 2.37
CA ALA A 278 -20.98 21.75 3.57
C ALA A 278 -20.06 22.95 3.22
N VAL A 279 -19.25 22.81 2.16
CA VAL A 279 -18.39 23.89 1.65
C VAL A 279 -19.20 25.12 1.21
N ARG A 280 -20.38 24.93 0.61
CA ARG A 280 -21.26 26.03 0.19
C ARG A 280 -21.96 26.71 1.35
N ALA A 281 -22.21 26.00 2.46
CA ALA A 281 -22.86 26.53 3.65
C ALA A 281 -21.94 27.47 4.44
N THR A 282 -20.62 27.26 4.38
CA THR A 282 -19.59 28.08 5.03
C THR A 282 -19.27 29.41 4.32
N ARG A 283 -20.27 30.07 3.71
CA ARG A 283 -20.10 31.41 3.12
C ARG A 283 -19.56 32.39 4.17
#